data_AF-A0A1A7XUA5-F1
#
_entry.id   AF-A0A1A7XUA5-F1
#
_cell.length_a   1.000
_cell.length_b   1.000
_cell.length_c   1.000
_cell.angle_alpha   90.00
_cell.angle_beta   90.00
_cell.angle_gamma   90.00
#
_symmetry.space_group_name_H-M   'P 1'
#
loop_
_entity.id
_entity.type
_entity.pdbx_description
1 polymer ?
#
loop_
_entity_poly.entity_id
_entity_poly.type
_entity_poly.pdbx_seq_one_letter_code
_entity_poly.pdbx_strand_id
1 'polypeptide(L)'
;DFNETQLSTIADSKDHVFPVNDGFQALQGVIGSILKRSCVEILAVEPSSICEGETFQVVVRGNGFLHARDEQKVLCSFRINDTVTLMKRPLVVRDTYLLCPAPVLEEFGTSATLHVSMNNGLSFISSSIT
;
A
#
# COMPACT_ATOMS: atom_id res chain seq x y z
N ASP A 1 3.99 5.70 -36.17
CA ASP A 1 2.74 5.81 -35.42
C ASP A 1 2.19 4.41 -35.17
N PHE A 2 1.75 4.11 -33.95
CA PHE A 2 1.15 2.82 -33.59
C PHE A 2 -0.31 3.02 -33.19
N ASN A 3 -1.15 2.01 -33.35
CA ASN A 3 -2.56 2.08 -32.94
C ASN A 3 -2.71 1.56 -31.49
N GLU A 4 -2.96 2.45 -30.53
CA GLU A 4 -3.13 2.12 -29.10
C GLU A 4 -4.17 1.01 -28.87
N THR A 5 -5.20 0.94 -29.69
CA THR A 5 -6.26 -0.07 -29.56
C THR A 5 -5.71 -1.49 -29.80
N GLN A 6 -4.77 -1.63 -30.74
CA GLN A 6 -4.14 -2.93 -31.01
C GLN A 6 -3.24 -3.39 -29.85
N LEU A 7 -2.56 -2.46 -29.18
CA LEU A 7 -1.73 -2.77 -28.03
C LEU A 7 -2.56 -3.28 -26.85
N SER A 8 -3.74 -2.70 -26.62
CA SER A 8 -4.62 -3.15 -25.53
C SER A 8 -5.14 -4.57 -25.73
N THR A 9 -5.27 -5.03 -26.99
CA THR A 9 -5.63 -6.42 -27.31
C THR A 9 -4.49 -7.38 -27.02
N ILE A 10 -3.24 -6.97 -27.26
CA ILE A 10 -2.04 -7.81 -27.00
C ILE A 10 -1.74 -7.85 -25.49
N ALA A 11 -2.00 -6.75 -24.78
CA ALA A 11 -1.71 -6.60 -23.36
C ALA A 11 -2.87 -7.02 -22.44
N ASP A 12 -3.93 -7.63 -22.98
CA ASP A 12 -5.15 -8.06 -22.29
C ASP A 12 -5.96 -6.94 -21.56
N SER A 13 -5.45 -5.71 -21.51
CA SER A 13 -6.13 -4.53 -20.97
C SER A 13 -5.43 -3.23 -21.41
N LYS A 14 -6.18 -2.13 -21.47
CA LYS A 14 -5.59 -0.78 -21.62
C LYS A 14 -4.69 -0.42 -20.43
N ASP A 15 -4.94 -1.00 -19.26
CA ASP A 15 -4.16 -0.74 -18.06
C ASP A 15 -2.74 -1.33 -18.09
N HIS A 16 -2.46 -2.20 -19.05
CA HIS A 16 -1.15 -2.82 -19.23
C HIS A 16 -0.37 -2.19 -20.41
N VAL A 17 -0.91 -1.14 -21.02
CA VAL A 17 -0.27 -0.43 -22.13
C VAL A 17 0.40 0.84 -21.60
N PHE A 18 1.70 0.98 -21.86
CA PHE A 18 2.51 2.12 -21.43
C PHE A 18 3.11 2.84 -22.65
N PRO A 19 2.37 3.76 -23.28
CA PRO A 19 2.83 4.43 -24.49
C PRO A 19 3.94 5.45 -24.18
N VAL A 20 4.91 5.58 -25.07
CA VAL A 20 5.99 6.59 -24.99
C VAL A 20 5.71 7.68 -26.02
N ASN A 21 4.85 8.63 -25.66
CA ASN A 21 4.36 9.64 -26.61
C ASN A 21 5.35 10.79 -26.85
N ASP A 22 6.23 11.11 -25.88
CA ASP A 22 7.15 12.26 -25.93
C ASP A 22 8.64 11.87 -26.05
N GLY A 23 8.95 10.71 -26.64
CA GLY A 23 10.33 10.25 -26.88
C GLY A 23 11.08 9.74 -25.63
N PHE A 24 12.41 9.58 -25.72
CA PHE A 24 13.24 8.92 -24.69
C PHE A 24 13.12 9.52 -23.28
N GLN A 25 12.84 10.82 -23.16
CA GLN A 25 12.67 11.50 -21.87
C GLN A 25 11.42 11.01 -21.11
N ALA A 26 10.38 10.55 -21.82
CA ALA A 26 9.17 9.99 -21.21
C ALA A 26 9.37 8.57 -20.65
N LEU A 27 10.48 7.89 -20.95
CA LEU A 27 10.76 6.54 -20.42
C LEU A 27 10.86 6.52 -18.89
N GLN A 28 11.35 7.60 -18.26
CA GLN A 28 11.34 7.71 -16.80
C GLN A 28 9.91 7.67 -16.23
N GLY A 29 8.96 8.32 -16.91
CA GLY A 29 7.54 8.28 -16.53
C GLY A 29 6.91 6.90 -16.72
N VAL A 30 7.33 6.17 -17.75
CA VAL A 30 6.91 4.77 -17.98
C VAL A 30 7.41 3.86 -16.86
N ILE A 31 8.67 3.97 -16.45
CA ILE A 31 9.21 3.20 -15.31
C ILE A 31 8.38 3.45 -14.05
N GLY A 32 8.08 4.72 -13.75
CA GLY A 32 7.22 5.07 -12.61
C GLY A 32 5.81 4.47 -12.70
N SER A 33 5.24 4.42 -13.91
CA SER A 33 3.91 3.85 -14.15
C SER A 33 3.90 2.32 -14.01
N ILE A 34 4.97 1.65 -14.43
CA ILE A 34 5.17 0.21 -14.25
C ILE A 34 5.30 -0.10 -12.77
N LEU A 35 6.18 0.59 -12.03
CA LEU A 35 6.37 0.36 -10.60
C LEU A 35 5.07 0.49 -9.81
N LYS A 36 4.25 1.51 -10.12
CA LYS A 36 2.93 1.71 -9.49
C LYS A 36 1.93 0.57 -9.73
N ARG A 37 2.07 -0.19 -10.83
CA ARG A 37 1.13 -1.23 -11.26
C ARG A 37 1.67 -2.65 -11.12
N SER A 38 2.99 -2.83 -10.96
CA SER A 38 3.60 -4.16 -10.89
C SER A 38 3.53 -4.79 -9.51
N CYS A 39 3.68 -4.01 -8.45
CA CYS A 39 3.77 -4.53 -7.09
C CYS A 39 2.93 -3.71 -6.10
N VAL A 40 2.42 -4.40 -5.08
CA VAL A 40 1.90 -3.72 -3.89
C VAL A 40 3.09 -3.44 -2.97
N GLU A 41 3.30 -2.18 -2.62
CA GLU A 41 4.42 -1.75 -1.78
C GLU A 41 4.01 -0.64 -0.81
N ILE A 42 4.68 -0.58 0.34
CA ILE A 42 4.55 0.50 1.31
C ILE A 42 5.75 1.41 1.15
N LEU A 43 5.49 2.69 0.88
CA LEU A 43 6.52 3.71 0.66
C LEU A 43 6.75 4.57 1.91
N ALA A 44 5.69 4.84 2.69
CA ALA A 44 5.79 5.62 3.92
C ALA A 44 4.64 5.30 4.87
N VAL A 45 4.88 5.55 6.16
CA VAL A 45 3.88 5.41 7.21
C VAL A 45 3.93 6.65 8.11
N GLU A 46 2.77 7.26 8.34
CA GLU A 46 2.63 8.47 9.16
C GLU A 46 1.48 8.30 10.18
N PRO A 47 1.65 8.75 11.43
CA PRO A 47 2.89 9.31 11.99
C PRO A 47 3.92 8.21 12.30
N SER A 48 5.20 8.58 12.34
CA SER A 48 6.28 7.66 12.72
C SER A 48 6.39 7.47 14.24
N SER A 49 5.83 8.39 15.02
CA SER A 49 5.78 8.33 16.49
C SER A 49 4.37 8.62 16.97
N ILE A 50 3.99 7.98 18.07
CA ILE A 50 2.61 7.92 18.53
C ILE A 50 2.58 8.11 20.05
N CYS A 51 1.55 8.81 20.53
CA CYS A 51 1.41 9.15 21.93
C CYS A 51 0.73 8.01 22.71
N GLU A 52 1.21 7.77 23.93
CA GLU A 52 0.63 6.83 24.89
C GLU A 52 -0.81 7.23 25.24
N GLY A 53 -1.70 6.24 25.32
CA GLY A 53 -3.09 6.44 25.72
C GLY A 53 -3.98 7.12 24.69
N GLU A 54 -3.44 7.52 23.53
CA GLU A 54 -4.19 8.20 22.48
C GLU A 54 -4.64 7.25 21.37
N THR A 55 -5.78 7.57 20.75
CA THR A 55 -6.23 6.93 19.51
C THR A 55 -5.80 7.78 18.32
N PHE A 56 -5.16 7.15 17.34
CA PHE A 56 -4.73 7.83 16.12
C PHE A 56 -5.04 6.97 14.90
N GLN A 57 -5.05 7.62 13.75
CA GLN A 57 -5.13 6.95 12.46
C GLN A 57 -3.75 6.93 11.84
N VAL A 58 -3.32 5.77 11.36
CA VAL A 58 -2.09 5.61 10.60
C VAL A 58 -2.41 5.74 9.12
N VAL A 59 -1.74 6.68 8.47
CA VAL A 59 -1.73 6.84 7.02
C VAL A 59 -0.61 5.97 6.46
N VAL A 60 -0.97 4.99 5.64
CA VAL A 60 -0.02 4.16 4.91
C VAL A 60 0.00 4.62 3.48
N ARG A 61 1.13 5.13 3.00
CA ARG A 61 1.33 5.54 1.61
C ARG A 61 2.07 4.44 0.87
N GLY A 62 1.64 4.16 -0.34
CA GLY A 62 2.16 3.03 -1.11
C GLY A 62 1.66 3.03 -2.55
N ASN A 63 1.80 1.89 -3.20
CA ASN A 63 1.24 1.63 -4.52
C ASN A 63 0.51 0.28 -4.52
N GLY A 64 -0.46 0.13 -5.42
CA GLY A 64 -1.08 -1.14 -5.73
C GLY A 64 -2.13 -1.64 -4.73
N PHE A 65 -2.60 -0.82 -3.79
CA PHE A 65 -3.55 -1.30 -2.78
C PHE A 65 -4.94 -1.68 -3.35
N LEU A 66 -5.31 -1.23 -4.55
CA LEU A 66 -6.54 -1.70 -5.22
C LEU A 66 -6.32 -2.97 -6.07
N HIS A 67 -5.10 -3.49 -6.15
CA HIS A 67 -4.86 -4.77 -6.82
C HIS A 67 -5.43 -5.95 -6.02
N ALA A 68 -5.76 -5.76 -4.75
CA ALA A 68 -6.67 -6.66 -4.06
C ALA A 68 -8.02 -6.59 -4.77
N ARG A 69 -8.43 -7.69 -5.40
CA ARG A 69 -9.75 -7.82 -6.06
C ARG A 69 -10.95 -7.53 -5.12
N ASP A 70 -10.68 -7.42 -3.82
CA ASP A 70 -11.67 -7.16 -2.78
C ASP A 70 -11.05 -6.33 -1.64
N GLU A 71 -11.49 -5.07 -1.52
CA GLU A 71 -11.07 -4.16 -0.45
C GLU A 71 -11.40 -4.70 0.94
N GLN A 72 -12.42 -5.56 1.06
CA GLN A 72 -12.78 -6.25 2.31
C GLN A 72 -11.78 -7.34 2.67
N LYS A 73 -10.71 -7.54 1.91
CA LYS A 73 -9.61 -8.44 2.26
C LYS A 73 -8.38 -7.73 2.77
N VAL A 74 -8.39 -6.39 2.79
CA VAL A 74 -7.29 -5.59 3.30
C VAL A 74 -7.33 -5.55 4.83
N LEU A 75 -6.17 -5.83 5.45
CA LEU A 75 -5.97 -5.79 6.90
C LEU A 75 -4.69 -5.04 7.22
N CYS A 76 -4.78 -4.11 8.16
CA CYS A 76 -3.64 -3.49 8.84
C CYS A 76 -3.34 -4.31 10.10
N SER A 77 -2.16 -4.90 10.17
CA SER A 77 -1.71 -5.74 11.27
C SER A 77 -0.62 -5.01 12.05
N PHE A 78 -0.94 -4.64 13.28
CA PHE A 78 -0.02 -3.99 14.21
C PHE A 78 0.60 -5.05 15.10
N ARG A 79 1.91 -5.24 14.99
CA ARG A 79 2.68 -6.13 15.86
C ARG A 79 3.40 -5.30 16.91
N ILE A 80 2.90 -5.38 18.13
CA ILE A 80 3.32 -4.62 19.31
C ILE A 80 4.33 -5.45 20.10
N ASN A 81 5.50 -4.87 20.41
CA ASN A 81 6.60 -5.52 21.12
C ASN A 81 6.92 -6.93 20.58
N ASP A 82 6.79 -7.11 19.26
CA ASP A 82 7.00 -8.38 18.54
C ASP A 82 6.19 -9.59 19.04
N THR A 83 5.21 -9.38 19.91
CA THR A 83 4.49 -10.45 20.62
C THR A 83 2.99 -10.37 20.39
N VAL A 84 2.40 -9.19 20.57
CA VAL A 84 0.95 -8.98 20.43
C VAL A 84 0.64 -8.52 19.02
N THR A 85 -0.23 -9.24 18.32
CA THR A 85 -0.65 -8.88 16.96
C THR A 85 -2.12 -8.47 16.95
N LEU A 86 -2.41 -7.26 16.47
CA LEU A 86 -3.76 -6.73 16.36
C LEU A 86 -4.06 -6.42 14.89
N MET A 87 -5.08 -7.08 14.34
CA MET A 87 -5.53 -6.84 12.98
C MET A 87 -6.76 -5.94 12.97
N LYS A 88 -6.74 -4.90 12.13
CA LYS A 88 -7.84 -3.97 11.90
C LYS A 88 -8.08 -3.81 10.42
N ARG A 89 -9.35 -3.60 10.05
CA ARG A 89 -9.70 -3.20 8.68
C ARG A 89 -9.38 -1.71 8.52
N PRO A 90 -8.78 -1.29 7.40
CA PRO A 90 -8.63 0.13 7.10
C PRO A 90 -10.02 0.78 6.95
N LEU A 91 -10.12 2.03 7.36
CA LEU A 91 -11.30 2.87 7.19
C LEU A 91 -11.45 3.34 5.74
N VAL A 92 -10.31 3.48 5.05
CA VAL A 92 -10.24 3.92 3.66
C VAL A 92 -9.21 3.07 2.92
N VAL A 93 -9.58 2.59 1.75
CA VAL A 93 -8.70 1.93 0.79
C VAL A 93 -8.67 2.76 -0.49
N ARG A 94 -7.48 3.21 -0.88
CA ARG A 94 -7.19 3.81 -2.19
C ARG A 94 -5.94 3.16 -2.73
N ASP A 95 -5.74 3.21 -4.04
CA ASP A 95 -4.61 2.51 -4.66
C ASP A 95 -3.25 2.97 -4.10
N THR A 96 -3.16 4.24 -3.72
CA THR A 96 -1.92 4.86 -3.21
C THR A 96 -1.90 5.14 -1.72
N TYR A 97 -3.01 4.91 -1.00
CA TYR A 97 -3.02 5.06 0.45
C TYR A 97 -4.08 4.23 1.19
N LEU A 98 -3.76 3.85 2.42
CA LEU A 98 -4.68 3.26 3.38
C LEU A 98 -4.81 4.15 4.61
N LEU A 99 -5.99 4.17 5.22
CA LEU A 99 -6.22 4.80 6.52
C LEU A 99 -6.52 3.71 7.55
N CYS A 100 -5.53 3.34 8.36
CA CYS A 100 -5.63 2.27 9.35
C CYS A 100 -5.95 2.85 10.74
N PRO A 101 -7.01 2.38 11.43
CA PRO A 101 -7.24 2.78 12.81
C PRO A 101 -6.23 2.05 13.71
N ALA A 102 -5.38 2.80 14.40
CA ALA A 102 -4.37 2.22 15.26
C ALA A 102 -4.95 1.74 16.59
N PRO A 103 -4.39 0.68 17.19
CA PRO A 103 -4.66 0.35 18.58
C PRO A 103 -4.04 1.41 19.51
N VAL A 104 -4.65 1.60 20.67
CA VAL A 104 -4.08 2.42 21.74
C VAL A 104 -2.87 1.69 22.32
N LEU A 105 -1.74 2.39 22.46
CA LEU A 105 -0.59 1.88 23.19
C LEU A 105 -0.64 2.42 24.62
N GLU A 106 -0.66 1.52 25.60
CA GLU A 106 -0.87 1.87 27.01
C GLU A 106 0.44 2.16 27.77
N GLU A 107 1.59 1.78 27.22
CA GLU A 107 2.89 1.94 27.88
C GLU A 107 3.87 2.72 27.00
N PHE A 108 4.50 3.74 27.58
CA PHE A 108 5.61 4.46 26.96
C PHE A 108 6.78 3.54 26.60
N GLY A 109 7.38 3.75 25.43
CA GLY A 109 8.51 2.94 24.94
C GLY A 109 8.09 1.64 24.23
N THR A 110 6.79 1.41 24.07
CA THR A 110 6.26 0.31 23.26
C THR A 110 6.54 0.54 21.77
N SER A 111 7.11 -0.46 21.09
CA SER A 111 7.34 -0.41 19.64
C SER A 111 6.22 -1.15 18.91
N ALA A 112 5.70 -0.56 17.82
CA ALA A 112 4.70 -1.20 16.97
C ALA A 112 5.22 -1.26 15.53
N THR A 113 5.21 -2.45 14.94
CA THR A 113 5.51 -2.67 13.53
C THR A 113 4.23 -2.86 12.75
N LEU A 114 4.10 -2.16 11.62
CA LEU A 114 2.93 -2.26 10.76
C LEU A 114 3.20 -3.23 9.60
N HIS A 115 2.28 -4.16 9.45
CA HIS A 115 2.17 -5.04 8.31
C HIS A 115 0.83 -4.81 7.61
N VAL A 116 0.81 -4.88 6.28
CA VAL A 116 -0.43 -4.82 5.50
C VAL A 116 -0.64 -6.16 4.82
N SER A 117 -1.84 -6.72 4.94
CA SER A 117 -2.28 -7.87 4.16
C SER A 117 -3.35 -7.45 3.19
N MET A 118 -3.28 -7.99 1.97
CA MET A 118 -4.25 -7.75 0.89
C MET A 118 -5.19 -8.95 0.68
N ASN A 119 -5.07 -9.99 1.50
CA ASN A 119 -5.68 -11.30 1.29
C ASN A 119 -6.14 -11.98 2.58
N ASN A 120 -6.79 -11.23 3.49
CA ASN A 120 -7.31 -11.74 4.76
C ASN A 120 -6.23 -12.38 5.67
N GLY A 121 -5.00 -11.86 5.64
CA GLY A 121 -3.93 -12.28 6.53
C GLY A 121 -3.15 -13.52 6.09
N LEU A 122 -3.31 -13.96 4.83
CA LEU A 122 -2.52 -15.08 4.29
C LEU A 122 -1.08 -14.67 3.96
N SER A 123 -0.87 -13.44 3.50
CA SER A 123 0.46 -12.85 3.28
C SER A 123 0.49 -11.39 3.69
N PHE A 124 1.71 -10.90 3.97
CA PHE A 124 1.94 -9.55 4.48
C PHE A 124 3.10 -8.87 3.78
N ILE A 125 2.95 -7.56 3.57
CA ILE A 125 4.00 -6.62 3.19
C ILE A 125 4.29 -5.76 4.43
N SER A 126 5.56 -5.58 4.78
CA SER A 126 5.98 -4.88 5.99
C SER A 126 6.71 -3.59 5.68
N SER A 127 6.55 -2.59 6.53
CA SER A 127 7.41 -1.42 6.60
C SER A 127 7.82 -1.17 8.05
N SER A 128 9.04 -0.74 8.27
CA SER A 128 9.57 -0.47 9.62
C SER A 128 9.09 0.90 10.11
N ILE A 129 8.61 0.96 11.34
CA ILE A 129 8.34 2.19 12.09
C ILE A 129 9.23 2.13 13.33
N THR A 130 9.93 3.22 13.65
CA THR A 130 10.84 3.34 14.81
C THR A 130 10.38 4.46 15.72
#